data_AF-A0A642V2L1-F1
#
_entry.id   AF-A0A642V2L1-F1
#
_cell.length_a   1.000
_cell.length_b   1.000
_cell.length_c   1.000
_cell.angle_alpha   90.00
_cell.angle_beta   90.00
_cell.angle_gamma   90.00
#
_symmetry.space_group_name_H-M   'P 1'
#
loop_
_entity.id
_entity.type
_entity.pdbx_description
1 polymer ?
#
loop_
_entity_poly.entity_id
_entity_poly.type
_entity_poly.pdbx_seq_one_letter_code
_entity_poly.pdbx_strand_id
1 'polypeptide(L)'
;MTKRYYWDALKGLFWWNSEEEGILASSGDSSLVKKFSNRERVVLENGVEVWVRTFFLRHHKAHKLPELPTVVFIHGLGGQLNQFEHLFDYFSHFATVLSLDLPGHGQSDCVTDWDVYAQHNLLDLLLKFINSREEVAKDVVLVAHSMGSVLATKLAGKDYLGDRCKGIIAICPPVVVDVKSKSILPYIPEFVFNIFRSLDRQGGLESKSIRRMVVSSDPAVRKRQLRCNLQVNTAAWLRTAYGFVPASEDEWKAIHCPLYLLGAEKDEVTPPDKHISAALSYFASTSGDTCPDAVESTVVPDVGHSIMIEKPQIVCGLIGDFVTRKVDQKLSLAWQLGFLASKKDKWSLKNESKWKLVQPASDRIESSPFRAIKTLRQDDPVHNPTALETNYPDLSHIIDISRETPPYEPLTFKRIRYHKFPTVSKIPPTESEVDQFIQLVDKCLAQTPDGVIAVHCHYGFNRTGFFIVCYMIQKLKIGIKDSLDRFAKARPPGIKHIHFRDELYVRYDL
;
A
#
# COMPACT_ATOMS: atom_id res chain seq x y z
N MET A 1 -45.79 8.01 -5.91
CA MET A 1 -44.31 7.96 -5.83
C MET A 1 -43.63 9.20 -6.41
N THR A 2 -44.23 9.94 -7.33
CA THR A 2 -43.58 11.07 -8.05
C THR A 2 -43.34 12.34 -7.21
N LYS A 3 -44.29 12.80 -6.38
CA LYS A 3 -44.12 14.06 -5.61
C LYS A 3 -43.03 14.02 -4.53
N ARG A 4 -42.80 12.87 -3.88
CA ARG A 4 -41.77 12.72 -2.83
C ARG A 4 -40.36 12.72 -3.44
N TYR A 5 -40.22 12.09 -4.61
CA TYR A 5 -38.98 12.07 -5.40
C TYR A 5 -38.53 13.48 -5.85
N TYR A 6 -39.47 14.32 -6.29
CA TYR A 6 -39.16 15.72 -6.66
C TYR A 6 -38.75 16.58 -5.46
N TRP A 7 -39.39 16.37 -4.29
CA TRP A 7 -39.04 17.07 -3.06
C TRP A 7 -37.70 16.63 -2.49
N ASP A 8 -37.37 15.34 -2.56
CA ASP A 8 -36.05 14.82 -2.15
C ASP A 8 -34.95 15.23 -3.15
N ALA A 9 -35.26 15.36 -4.44
CA ALA A 9 -34.35 15.92 -5.45
C ALA A 9 -34.09 17.43 -5.23
N LEU A 10 -35.12 18.21 -4.87
CA LEU A 10 -35.00 19.63 -4.49
C LEU A 10 -34.28 19.83 -3.16
N LYS A 11 -34.44 18.91 -2.21
CA LYS A 11 -33.61 18.90 -0.99
C LYS A 11 -32.17 18.54 -1.31
N GLY A 12 -31.92 17.52 -2.13
CA GLY A 12 -30.58 17.12 -2.59
C GLY A 12 -29.80 18.23 -3.31
N LEU A 13 -30.50 19.21 -3.89
CA LEU A 13 -29.90 20.38 -4.54
C LEU A 13 -29.23 21.36 -3.56
N PHE A 14 -29.65 21.38 -2.29
CA PHE A 14 -29.15 22.33 -1.27
C PHE A 14 -28.76 21.69 0.07
N TRP A 15 -29.20 20.45 0.32
CA TRP A 15 -29.05 19.70 1.57
C TRP A 15 -28.72 18.24 1.27
N TRP A 16 -28.06 17.61 2.23
CA TRP A 16 -27.66 16.21 2.16
C TRP A 16 -28.90 15.36 2.46
N ASN A 17 -29.11 14.27 1.72
CA ASN A 17 -30.16 13.34 2.11
C ASN A 17 -29.73 12.55 3.37
N SER A 18 -30.67 11.85 4.02
CA SER A 18 -30.39 11.17 5.29
C SER A 18 -29.28 10.10 5.19
N GLU A 19 -29.06 9.50 4.03
CA GLU A 19 -27.95 8.57 3.79
C GLU A 19 -26.62 9.33 3.70
N GLU A 20 -26.58 10.44 2.96
CA GLU A 20 -25.42 11.32 2.83
C GLU A 20 -25.03 11.96 4.17
N GLU A 21 -26.00 12.44 4.97
CA GLU A 21 -25.80 12.93 6.32
C GLU A 21 -25.20 11.85 7.23
N GLY A 22 -25.71 10.61 7.15
CA GLY A 22 -25.16 9.47 7.87
C GLY A 22 -23.72 9.13 7.45
N ILE A 23 -23.37 9.34 6.18
CA ILE A 23 -22.00 9.15 5.68
C ILE A 23 -21.05 10.20 6.26
N LEU A 24 -21.51 11.45 6.39
CA LEU A 24 -20.75 12.57 6.97
C LEU A 24 -20.65 12.59 8.47
N ALA A 25 -21.54 11.91 9.19
CA ALA A 25 -21.53 11.90 10.65
C ALA A 25 -20.16 11.51 11.24
N SER A 26 -19.29 10.88 10.43
CA SER A 26 -17.87 10.71 10.72
C SER A 26 -17.01 11.26 9.58
N SER A 27 -15.82 11.79 9.90
CA SER A 27 -14.83 12.24 8.89
C SER A 27 -14.37 11.13 7.94
N GLY A 28 -14.54 9.86 8.34
CA GLY A 28 -14.05 8.70 7.59
C GLY A 28 -12.55 8.45 7.73
N ASP A 29 -11.83 9.26 8.52
CA ASP A 29 -10.40 9.04 8.76
C ASP A 29 -10.18 7.81 9.67
N SER A 30 -9.20 6.97 9.31
CA SER A 30 -8.69 5.93 10.21
C SER A 30 -7.98 6.51 11.44
N SER A 31 -7.81 5.66 12.45
CA SER A 31 -7.08 6.02 13.68
C SER A 31 -5.67 6.49 13.40
N LEU A 32 -5.00 5.94 12.39
CA LEU A 32 -3.66 6.34 11.96
C LEU A 32 -3.67 7.78 11.44
N VAL A 33 -4.55 8.09 10.49
CA VAL A 33 -4.64 9.43 9.90
C VAL A 33 -5.01 10.46 10.97
N LYS A 34 -5.99 10.18 11.83
CA LYS A 34 -6.37 11.10 12.93
C LYS A 34 -5.22 11.39 13.88
N LYS A 35 -4.41 10.37 14.22
CA LYS A 35 -3.34 10.49 15.22
C LYS A 35 -2.14 11.30 14.73
N PHE A 36 -1.82 11.19 13.44
CA PHE A 36 -0.60 11.77 12.87
C PHE A 36 -0.87 12.96 11.94
N SER A 37 -2.12 13.40 11.87
CA SER A 37 -2.48 14.64 11.21
C SER A 37 -2.37 15.84 12.14
N ASN A 38 -1.84 16.95 11.62
CA ASN A 38 -1.83 18.24 12.30
C ASN A 38 -2.43 19.31 11.39
N ARG A 39 -2.72 20.47 11.98
CA ARG A 39 -3.14 21.66 11.23
C ARG A 39 -2.01 22.67 11.31
N GLU A 40 -1.49 23.06 10.16
CA GLU A 40 -0.31 23.92 10.05
C GLU A 40 -0.61 25.11 9.16
N ARG A 41 -0.05 26.26 9.53
CA ARG A 41 -0.21 27.49 8.76
C ARG A 41 0.98 27.66 7.84
N VAL A 42 0.71 27.84 6.56
CA VAL A 42 1.73 28.03 5.52
C VAL A 42 1.49 29.40 4.88
N VAL A 43 2.58 30.13 4.65
CA VAL A 43 2.59 31.41 3.93
C VAL A 43 3.07 31.15 2.50
N LEU A 44 2.20 31.41 1.53
CA LEU A 44 2.51 31.31 0.11
C LEU A 44 3.39 32.49 -0.35
N GLU A 45 3.97 32.40 -1.55
CA GLU A 45 4.84 33.47 -2.06
C GLU A 45 4.11 34.81 -2.22
N ASN A 46 2.83 34.76 -2.57
CA ASN A 46 1.96 35.92 -2.65
C ASN A 46 1.54 36.50 -1.28
N GLY A 47 2.05 35.97 -0.17
CA GLY A 47 1.79 36.44 1.19
C GLY A 47 0.48 35.96 1.80
N VAL A 48 -0.32 35.17 1.07
CA VAL A 48 -1.56 34.59 1.61
C VAL A 48 -1.22 33.50 2.63
N GLU A 49 -1.80 33.62 3.82
CA GLU A 49 -1.75 32.56 4.84
C GLU A 49 -2.87 31.56 4.61
N VAL A 50 -2.53 30.27 4.56
CA VAL A 50 -3.50 29.17 4.45
C VAL A 50 -3.23 28.13 5.53
N TRP A 51 -4.28 27.64 6.19
CA TRP A 51 -4.18 26.46 7.03
C TRP A 51 -4.31 25.22 6.17
N VAL A 52 -3.29 24.37 6.24
CA VAL A 52 -3.30 23.05 5.62
C VAL A 52 -3.29 21.96 6.67
N ARG A 53 -4.03 20.90 6.41
CA ARG A 53 -3.90 19.66 7.18
C ARG A 53 -2.72 18.87 6.64
N THR A 54 -1.79 18.56 7.52
CA THR A 54 -0.58 17.80 7.24
C THR A 54 -0.72 16.40 7.82
N PHE A 55 0.07 15.45 7.34
CA PHE A 55 0.27 14.14 7.92
C PHE A 55 1.78 13.89 8.00
N PHE A 56 2.26 13.55 9.19
CA PHE A 56 3.67 13.23 9.40
C PHE A 56 3.83 12.06 10.36
N LEU A 57 4.42 10.98 9.85
CA LEU A 57 4.69 9.77 10.61
C LEU A 57 6.17 9.39 10.47
N ARG A 58 6.94 9.71 11.51
CA ARG A 58 8.36 9.36 11.59
C ARG A 58 8.56 7.85 11.73
N HIS A 59 9.51 7.29 10.99
CA HIS A 59 9.87 5.89 11.15
C HIS A 59 10.47 5.62 12.54
N HIS A 60 9.80 4.77 13.33
CA HIS A 60 10.16 4.49 14.74
C HIS A 60 11.57 3.91 14.95
N LYS A 61 12.22 3.35 13.93
CA LYS A 61 13.61 2.83 13.99
C LYS A 61 14.60 3.61 13.13
N ALA A 62 14.25 4.79 12.63
CA ALA A 62 15.14 5.60 11.78
C ALA A 62 16.54 5.77 12.39
N HIS A 63 16.60 6.08 13.68
CA HIS A 63 17.86 6.24 14.44
C HIS A 63 18.76 5.00 14.52
N LYS A 64 18.26 3.80 14.13
CA LYS A 64 19.03 2.54 14.12
C LYS A 64 19.41 2.08 12.71
N LEU A 65 18.98 2.81 11.69
CA LEU A 65 19.15 2.48 10.28
C LEU A 65 20.06 3.52 9.62
N PRO A 66 20.67 3.22 8.46
CA PRO A 66 21.21 4.26 7.59
C PRO A 66 20.09 5.22 7.18
N GLU A 67 20.46 6.40 6.69
CA GLU A 67 19.49 7.37 6.17
C GLU A 67 18.58 6.69 5.12
N LEU A 68 17.27 6.89 5.29
CA LEU A 68 16.22 6.32 4.46
C LEU A 68 15.54 7.44 3.69
N PRO A 69 15.20 7.26 2.40
CA PRO A 69 14.36 8.22 1.71
C PRO A 69 13.02 8.44 2.42
N THR A 70 12.52 9.68 2.40
CA THR A 70 11.18 9.99 2.90
C THR A 70 10.14 9.73 1.82
N VAL A 71 9.03 9.08 2.16
CA VAL A 71 7.95 8.81 1.20
C VAL A 71 6.87 9.89 1.32
N VAL A 72 6.69 10.66 0.26
CA VAL A 72 5.77 11.80 0.21
C VAL A 72 4.57 11.44 -0.66
N PHE A 73 3.36 11.59 -0.12
CA PHE A 73 2.12 11.30 -0.82
C PHE A 73 1.40 12.56 -1.27
N ILE A 74 0.97 12.60 -2.54
CA ILE A 74 0.29 13.76 -3.14
C ILE A 74 -1.04 13.32 -3.76
N HIS A 75 -2.15 13.81 -3.22
CA HIS A 75 -3.49 13.44 -3.72
C HIS A 75 -3.86 14.17 -5.01
N GLY A 76 -4.88 13.65 -5.70
CA GLY A 76 -5.45 14.23 -6.91
C GLY A 76 -6.50 15.31 -6.64
N LEU A 77 -7.10 15.82 -7.72
CA LEU A 77 -8.15 16.83 -7.67
C LEU A 77 -9.38 16.27 -6.93
N GLY A 78 -9.86 16.98 -5.90
CA GLY A 78 -10.93 16.48 -5.03
C GLY A 78 -10.52 15.31 -4.11
N GLY A 79 -9.23 14.96 -4.08
CA GLY A 79 -8.68 13.96 -3.17
C GLY A 79 -8.42 14.51 -1.76
N GLN A 80 -7.95 13.64 -0.89
CA GLN A 80 -7.61 13.95 0.51
C GLN A 80 -6.72 12.85 1.11
N LEU A 81 -6.13 13.10 2.27
CA LEU A 81 -5.22 12.18 2.97
C LEU A 81 -5.79 10.77 3.17
N ASN A 82 -7.08 10.66 3.51
CA ASN A 82 -7.66 9.36 3.87
C ASN A 82 -7.62 8.32 2.74
N GLN A 83 -7.49 8.74 1.48
CA GLN A 83 -7.46 7.83 0.34
C GLN A 83 -6.21 6.95 0.36
N PHE A 84 -5.12 7.44 0.99
CA PHE A 84 -3.84 6.76 1.10
C PHE A 84 -3.69 5.92 2.39
N GLU A 85 -4.73 5.76 3.22
CA GLU A 85 -4.57 5.18 4.56
C GLU A 85 -3.88 3.81 4.59
N HIS A 86 -4.17 2.94 3.62
CA HIS A 86 -3.54 1.63 3.51
C HIS A 86 -2.06 1.74 3.14
N LEU A 87 -1.71 2.69 2.28
CA LEU A 87 -0.32 2.98 1.93
C LEU A 87 0.42 3.63 3.11
N PHE A 88 -0.21 4.54 3.85
CA PHE A 88 0.36 5.10 5.07
C PHE A 88 0.67 4.01 6.09
N ASP A 89 -0.27 3.10 6.35
CA ASP A 89 -0.07 1.96 7.25
C ASP A 89 1.07 1.08 6.74
N TYR A 90 1.04 0.67 5.47
CA TYR A 90 2.08 -0.15 4.84
C TYR A 90 3.48 0.46 5.00
N PHE A 91 3.68 1.70 4.53
CA PHE A 91 4.97 2.38 4.57
C PHE A 91 5.43 2.75 5.99
N SER A 92 4.51 2.98 6.95
CA SER A 92 4.88 3.32 8.33
C SER A 92 5.81 2.29 8.99
N HIS A 93 5.73 1.04 8.52
CA HIS A 93 6.52 -0.05 9.04
C HIS A 93 8.02 0.10 8.74
N PHE A 94 8.39 0.81 7.67
CA PHE A 94 9.77 0.86 7.15
C PHE A 94 10.19 2.21 6.54
N ALA A 95 9.34 3.24 6.55
CA ALA A 95 9.70 4.55 6.03
C ALA A 95 9.10 5.68 6.87
N THR A 96 9.70 6.86 6.78
CA THR A 96 9.06 8.11 7.23
C THR A 96 8.06 8.51 6.16
N VAL A 97 6.83 8.81 6.57
CA VAL A 97 5.71 9.12 5.68
C VAL A 97 5.28 10.56 5.88
N LEU A 98 5.13 11.29 4.78
CA LEU A 98 4.74 12.68 4.73
C LEU A 98 3.62 12.89 3.72
N SER A 99 2.61 13.69 4.03
CA SER A 99 1.55 14.08 3.09
C SER A 99 0.81 15.31 3.59
N LEU A 100 0.01 15.95 2.73
CA LEU A 100 -0.88 17.05 3.13
C LEU A 100 -2.16 17.03 2.30
N ASP A 101 -3.23 17.58 2.87
CA ASP A 101 -4.42 17.98 2.12
C ASP A 101 -4.10 19.33 1.43
N LEU A 102 -4.14 19.39 0.09
CA LEU A 102 -3.91 20.60 -0.69
C LEU A 102 -4.91 21.71 -0.26
N PRO A 103 -4.62 23.00 -0.48
CA PRO A 103 -5.56 24.09 -0.20
C PRO A 103 -6.98 23.78 -0.70
N GLY A 104 -7.96 23.96 0.18
CA GLY A 104 -9.38 23.70 -0.07
C GLY A 104 -9.77 22.23 -0.29
N HIS A 105 -8.87 21.29 -0.10
CA HIS A 105 -9.12 19.85 -0.17
C HIS A 105 -9.09 19.23 1.23
N GLY A 106 -9.75 18.08 1.39
CA GLY A 106 -9.83 17.38 2.68
C GLY A 106 -10.27 18.30 3.82
N GLN A 107 -9.41 18.48 4.82
CA GLN A 107 -9.66 19.40 5.95
C GLN A 107 -8.77 20.66 5.93
N SER A 108 -8.14 20.96 4.80
CA SER A 108 -7.43 22.22 4.57
C SER A 108 -8.41 23.35 4.25
N ASP A 109 -8.02 24.59 4.58
CA ASP A 109 -8.90 25.74 4.36
C ASP A 109 -9.08 26.03 2.88
N CYS A 110 -10.33 26.34 2.52
CA CYS A 110 -10.66 26.91 1.23
C CYS A 110 -10.58 28.43 1.33
N VAL A 111 -9.59 29.01 0.66
CA VAL A 111 -9.42 30.46 0.52
C VAL A 111 -10.03 30.96 -0.80
N THR A 112 -10.44 32.22 -0.84
CA THR A 112 -11.09 32.82 -2.01
C THR A 112 -10.11 33.24 -3.10
N ASP A 113 -8.86 33.46 -2.75
CA ASP A 113 -7.81 33.84 -3.69
C ASP A 113 -7.54 32.68 -4.66
N TRP A 114 -7.68 32.96 -5.96
CA TRP A 114 -7.49 31.97 -7.03
C TRP A 114 -6.05 31.55 -7.18
N ASP A 115 -5.12 32.44 -6.88
CA ASP A 115 -3.69 32.22 -7.09
C ASP A 115 -3.16 31.11 -6.16
N VAL A 116 -3.77 30.94 -4.97
CA VAL A 116 -3.47 29.82 -4.05
C VAL A 116 -3.60 28.45 -4.70
N TYR A 117 -4.52 28.32 -5.67
CA TYR A 117 -4.78 27.06 -6.37
C TYR A 117 -4.02 26.93 -7.68
N ALA A 118 -3.26 27.96 -8.07
CA ALA A 118 -2.40 27.92 -9.23
C ALA A 118 -1.29 26.88 -9.02
N GLN A 119 -0.93 26.18 -10.10
CA GLN A 119 -0.06 25.02 -10.00
C GLN A 119 1.32 25.31 -9.40
N HIS A 120 1.91 26.48 -9.70
CA HIS A 120 3.20 26.89 -9.15
C HIS A 120 3.13 27.07 -7.62
N ASN A 121 2.12 27.79 -7.10
CA ASN A 121 1.90 27.94 -5.66
C ASN A 121 1.66 26.61 -4.94
N LEU A 122 1.00 25.65 -5.60
CA LEU A 122 0.85 24.29 -5.05
C LEU A 122 2.19 23.54 -4.98
N LEU A 123 3.06 23.68 -5.99
CA LEU A 123 4.40 23.10 -6.00
C LEU A 123 5.28 23.75 -4.92
N ASP A 124 5.23 25.07 -4.77
CA ASP A 124 5.97 25.80 -3.73
C ASP A 124 5.52 25.41 -2.34
N LEU A 125 4.21 25.26 -2.12
CA LEU A 125 3.66 24.79 -0.86
C LEU A 125 4.15 23.37 -0.54
N LEU A 126 4.14 22.46 -1.52
CA LEU A 126 4.67 21.10 -1.36
C LEU A 126 6.17 21.12 -1.04
N LEU A 127 6.96 21.91 -1.77
CA LEU A 127 8.40 22.03 -1.55
C LEU A 127 8.71 22.62 -0.17
N LYS A 128 8.03 23.70 0.23
CA LYS A 128 8.13 24.31 1.57
C LYS A 128 7.78 23.30 2.65
N PHE A 129 6.69 22.56 2.47
CA PHE A 129 6.28 21.53 3.43
C PHE A 129 7.32 20.42 3.58
N ILE A 130 7.83 19.89 2.46
CA ILE A 130 8.91 18.88 2.46
C ILE A 130 10.16 19.41 3.17
N ASN A 131 10.54 20.66 2.91
CA ASN A 131 11.75 21.28 3.47
C ASN A 131 11.59 21.78 4.92
N SER A 132 10.35 21.94 5.41
CA SER A 132 10.07 22.45 6.77
C SER A 132 10.42 21.47 7.90
N ARG A 133 10.86 20.26 7.56
CA ARG A 133 11.10 19.17 8.49
C ARG A 133 12.57 18.78 8.47
N GLU A 134 13.27 19.00 9.58
CA GLU A 134 14.66 18.57 9.73
C GLU A 134 14.81 17.04 9.63
N GLU A 135 13.77 16.28 9.99
CA GLU A 135 13.77 14.82 9.91
C GLU A 135 13.39 14.26 8.54
N VAL A 136 13.06 15.12 7.58
CA VAL A 136 12.94 14.69 6.18
C VAL A 136 14.35 14.49 5.66
N ALA A 137 14.64 13.24 5.29
CA ALA A 137 15.91 12.88 4.67
C ALA A 137 16.19 13.75 3.45
N LYS A 138 17.47 13.85 3.08
CA LYS A 138 17.86 14.57 1.85
C LYS A 138 17.10 14.03 0.63
N ASP A 139 16.88 12.71 0.62
CA ASP A 139 16.25 11.94 -0.44
C ASP A 139 14.76 11.71 -0.21
N VAL A 140 13.98 11.78 -1.30
CA VAL A 140 12.52 11.73 -1.31
C VAL A 140 12.03 10.75 -2.39
N VAL A 141 10.97 10.01 -2.09
CA VAL A 141 10.21 9.21 -3.04
C VAL A 141 8.79 9.77 -3.10
N LEU A 142 8.32 10.08 -4.30
CA LEU A 142 6.99 10.65 -4.51
C LEU A 142 5.99 9.54 -4.88
N VAL A 143 4.89 9.44 -4.14
CA VAL A 143 3.75 8.57 -4.47
C VAL A 143 2.55 9.47 -4.69
N ALA A 144 1.99 9.46 -5.89
CA ALA A 144 0.99 10.44 -6.25
C ALA A 144 -0.14 9.85 -7.07
N HIS A 145 -1.33 10.42 -6.91
CA HIS A 145 -2.55 9.94 -7.56
C HIS A 145 -3.15 11.00 -8.45
N SER A 146 -3.53 10.63 -9.67
CA SER A 146 -4.26 11.47 -10.61
C SER A 146 -3.53 12.80 -10.85
N MET A 147 -4.20 13.94 -10.66
CA MET A 147 -3.59 15.27 -10.70
C MET A 147 -2.30 15.38 -9.85
N GLY A 148 -2.23 14.68 -8.71
CA GLY A 148 -1.04 14.64 -7.88
C GLY A 148 0.17 14.09 -8.61
N SER A 149 -0.01 13.15 -9.55
CA SER A 149 1.08 12.62 -10.39
C SER A 149 1.71 13.70 -11.27
N VAL A 150 0.90 14.66 -11.75
CA VAL A 150 1.41 15.80 -12.51
C VAL A 150 2.21 16.74 -11.60
N LEU A 151 1.72 17.00 -10.39
CA LEU A 151 2.48 17.76 -9.40
C LEU A 151 3.79 17.06 -9.04
N ALA A 152 3.77 15.73 -8.88
CA ALA A 152 4.96 14.94 -8.58
C ALA A 152 6.00 14.99 -9.71
N THR A 153 5.58 14.87 -10.98
CA THR A 153 6.46 15.00 -12.14
C THR A 153 7.15 16.38 -12.17
N LYS A 154 6.39 17.46 -11.98
CA LYS A 154 6.95 18.82 -11.94
C LYS A 154 7.86 19.04 -10.73
N LEU A 155 7.45 18.56 -9.56
CA LEU A 155 8.22 18.66 -8.31
C LEU A 155 9.53 17.87 -8.35
N ALA A 156 9.61 16.81 -9.16
CA ALA A 156 10.85 16.07 -9.38
C ALA A 156 11.86 16.82 -10.27
N GLY A 157 11.42 17.86 -10.99
CA GLY A 157 12.27 18.67 -11.86
C GLY A 157 13.42 19.38 -11.12
N LYS A 158 14.43 19.81 -11.89
CA LYS A 158 15.67 20.43 -11.36
C LYS A 158 15.43 21.68 -10.51
N ASP A 159 14.40 22.44 -10.81
CA ASP A 159 14.07 23.69 -10.09
C ASP A 159 13.46 23.43 -8.70
N TYR A 160 13.08 22.19 -8.40
CA TYR A 160 12.45 21.80 -7.13
C TYR A 160 13.29 20.76 -6.39
N LEU A 161 12.98 19.46 -6.53
CA LEU A 161 13.71 18.40 -5.82
C LEU A 161 14.98 17.97 -6.56
N GLY A 162 14.99 17.99 -7.89
CA GLY A 162 16.11 17.50 -8.70
C GLY A 162 16.62 16.15 -8.22
N ASP A 163 17.93 16.05 -7.95
CA ASP A 163 18.60 14.83 -7.50
C ASP A 163 18.10 14.26 -6.16
N ARG A 164 17.33 15.05 -5.38
CA ARG A 164 16.68 14.57 -4.15
C ARG A 164 15.53 13.62 -4.44
N CYS A 165 14.90 13.71 -5.61
CA CYS A 165 13.85 12.79 -6.01
C CYS A 165 14.48 11.46 -6.46
N LYS A 166 14.31 10.40 -5.67
CA LYS A 166 14.87 9.06 -5.94
C LYS A 166 13.90 8.12 -6.63
N GLY A 167 12.62 8.47 -6.70
CA GLY A 167 11.66 7.71 -7.48
C GLY A 167 10.28 8.34 -7.47
N ILE A 168 9.51 8.06 -8.52
CA ILE A 168 8.14 8.54 -8.69
C ILE A 168 7.21 7.34 -8.91
N ILE A 169 6.12 7.29 -8.17
CA ILE A 169 5.04 6.35 -8.35
C ILE A 169 3.80 7.14 -8.71
N ALA A 170 3.40 7.06 -9.98
CA ALA A 170 2.29 7.79 -10.55
C ALA A 170 1.09 6.85 -10.73
N ILE A 171 0.07 7.05 -9.91
CA ILE A 171 -1.16 6.25 -9.88
C ILE A 171 -2.24 6.94 -10.70
N CYS A 172 -2.76 6.28 -11.72
CA CYS A 172 -3.75 6.80 -12.68
C CYS A 172 -3.39 8.22 -13.22
N PRO A 173 -2.20 8.42 -13.80
CA PRO A 173 -1.73 9.76 -14.18
C PRO A 173 -2.51 10.36 -15.37
N PRO A 174 -2.98 11.61 -15.30
CA PRO A 174 -3.61 12.31 -16.42
C PRO A 174 -2.54 12.94 -17.34
N VAL A 175 -1.92 12.12 -18.19
CA VAL A 175 -0.91 12.56 -19.17
C VAL A 175 -1.49 13.40 -20.31
N VAL A 176 -2.47 12.87 -21.05
CA VAL A 176 -3.09 13.55 -22.21
C VAL A 176 -4.39 14.24 -21.80
N VAL A 177 -4.33 15.55 -21.58
CA VAL A 177 -5.50 16.35 -21.16
C VAL A 177 -5.91 17.32 -22.26
N ASP A 178 -7.19 17.31 -22.65
CA ASP A 178 -7.70 18.28 -23.62
C ASP A 178 -7.86 19.66 -22.97
N VAL A 179 -7.04 20.60 -23.41
CA VAL A 179 -6.99 21.98 -22.88
C VAL A 179 -8.24 22.78 -23.28
N LYS A 180 -8.94 22.41 -24.36
CA LYS A 180 -10.10 23.15 -24.88
C LYS A 180 -11.29 23.15 -23.91
N SER A 181 -11.43 22.12 -23.06
CA SER A 181 -12.52 22.01 -22.08
C SER A 181 -12.39 22.98 -20.88
N LYS A 182 -11.23 23.62 -20.68
CA LYS A 182 -10.96 24.43 -19.47
C LYS A 182 -11.46 25.87 -19.56
N SER A 183 -11.77 26.37 -20.76
CA SER A 183 -12.07 27.78 -21.01
C SER A 183 -13.38 28.27 -20.37
N ILE A 184 -14.33 27.36 -20.10
CA ILE A 184 -15.63 27.72 -19.53
C ILE A 184 -15.68 27.63 -17.99
N LEU A 185 -14.77 26.88 -17.38
CA LEU A 185 -14.79 26.55 -15.96
C LEU A 185 -14.82 27.76 -15.00
N PRO A 186 -14.05 28.85 -15.21
CA PRO A 186 -14.02 29.97 -14.27
C PRO A 186 -15.30 30.82 -14.31
N TYR A 187 -16.11 30.67 -15.36
CA TYR A 187 -17.35 31.40 -15.54
C TYR A 187 -18.56 30.67 -14.95
N ILE A 188 -18.40 29.43 -14.48
CA ILE A 188 -19.48 28.66 -13.87
C ILE A 188 -19.64 29.12 -12.41
N PRO A 189 -20.78 29.71 -12.03
CA PRO A 189 -21.01 30.06 -10.63
C PRO A 189 -21.05 28.81 -9.75
N GLU A 190 -20.51 28.90 -8.54
CA GLU A 190 -20.40 27.75 -7.62
C GLU A 190 -21.75 27.05 -7.38
N PHE A 191 -22.84 27.82 -7.25
CA PHE A 191 -24.18 27.25 -7.05
C PHE A 191 -24.64 26.41 -8.25
N VAL A 192 -24.30 26.81 -9.48
CA VAL A 192 -24.63 26.05 -10.70
C VAL A 192 -23.85 24.75 -10.73
N PHE A 193 -22.56 24.78 -10.37
CA PHE A 193 -21.76 23.57 -10.30
C PHE A 193 -22.23 22.63 -9.17
N ASN A 194 -22.66 23.17 -8.04
CA ASN A 194 -23.26 22.38 -6.96
C ASN A 194 -24.55 21.68 -7.40
N ILE A 195 -25.38 22.33 -8.22
CA ILE A 195 -26.56 21.70 -8.84
C ILE A 195 -26.12 20.52 -9.71
N PHE A 196 -25.13 20.70 -10.58
CA PHE A 196 -24.58 19.62 -11.39
C PHE A 196 -24.06 18.46 -10.53
N ARG A 197 -23.24 18.74 -9.51
CA ARG A 197 -22.72 17.73 -8.58
C ARG A 197 -23.83 16.97 -7.86
N SER A 198 -24.89 17.66 -7.44
CA SER A 198 -26.06 17.04 -6.82
C SER A 198 -26.74 16.06 -7.77
N LEU A 199 -26.98 16.47 -9.03
CA LEU A 199 -27.55 15.60 -10.06
C LEU A 199 -26.64 14.40 -10.37
N ASP A 200 -25.33 14.62 -10.42
CA ASP A 200 -24.32 13.60 -10.71
C ASP A 200 -24.21 12.51 -9.61
N ARG A 201 -24.54 12.88 -8.36
CA ARG A 201 -24.63 11.96 -7.21
C ARG A 201 -26.00 11.29 -7.07
N GLN A 202 -26.99 11.59 -7.92
CA GLN A 202 -28.28 10.91 -7.86
C GLN A 202 -28.10 9.40 -8.08
N GLY A 203 -28.72 8.61 -7.21
CA GLY A 203 -28.54 7.15 -7.14
C GLY A 203 -27.61 6.68 -6.02
N GLY A 204 -27.06 7.59 -5.20
CA GLY A 204 -26.27 7.24 -4.01
C GLY A 204 -25.04 6.42 -4.36
N LEU A 205 -24.91 5.23 -3.75
CA LEU A 205 -23.82 4.28 -4.02
C LEU A 205 -23.80 3.75 -5.47
N GLU A 206 -24.91 3.88 -6.20
CA GLU A 206 -25.04 3.49 -7.61
C GLU A 206 -24.97 4.69 -8.58
N SER A 207 -24.69 5.89 -8.07
CA SER A 207 -24.63 7.10 -8.89
C SER A 207 -23.53 7.08 -9.95
N LYS A 208 -23.71 7.90 -10.99
CA LYS A 208 -22.69 8.11 -12.03
C LYS A 208 -21.37 8.61 -11.45
N SER A 209 -21.44 9.46 -10.42
CA SER A 209 -20.27 9.96 -9.70
C SER A 209 -19.39 8.87 -9.09
N ILE A 210 -19.98 7.74 -8.68
CA ILE A 210 -19.27 6.59 -8.09
C ILE A 210 -18.80 5.65 -9.18
N ARG A 211 -19.67 5.33 -10.14
CA ARG A 211 -19.36 4.37 -11.22
C ARG A 211 -18.18 4.79 -12.09
N ARG A 212 -17.95 6.10 -12.27
CA ARG A 212 -16.74 6.58 -12.98
C ARG A 212 -15.43 6.28 -12.21
N MET A 213 -15.52 6.23 -10.87
CA MET A 213 -14.36 6.21 -9.98
C MET A 213 -14.06 4.80 -9.46
N VAL A 214 -15.09 3.97 -9.31
CA VAL A 214 -15.06 2.67 -8.65
C VAL A 214 -15.87 1.64 -9.44
N VAL A 215 -15.29 0.49 -9.72
CA VAL A 215 -15.97 -0.65 -10.36
C VAL A 215 -16.60 -1.57 -9.32
N SER A 216 -15.89 -1.82 -8.22
CA SER A 216 -16.29 -2.73 -7.15
C SER A 216 -17.74 -2.54 -6.73
N SER A 217 -18.49 -3.63 -6.61
CA SER A 217 -19.86 -3.64 -6.09
C SER A 217 -19.92 -3.65 -4.56
N ASP A 218 -18.78 -3.69 -3.87
CA ASP A 218 -18.72 -3.67 -2.40
C ASP A 218 -19.28 -2.32 -1.87
N PRO A 219 -20.37 -2.35 -1.09
CA PRO A 219 -20.95 -1.14 -0.49
C PRO A 219 -19.96 -0.34 0.37
N ALA A 220 -18.99 -0.99 1.01
CA ALA A 220 -18.01 -0.31 1.85
C ALA A 220 -17.05 0.54 1.01
N VAL A 221 -16.56 0.01 -0.11
CA VAL A 221 -15.71 0.71 -1.08
C VAL A 221 -16.47 1.90 -1.68
N ARG A 222 -17.69 1.66 -2.14
CA ARG A 222 -18.56 2.71 -2.72
C ARG A 222 -18.89 3.81 -1.73
N LYS A 223 -19.17 3.45 -0.47
CA LYS A 223 -19.44 4.42 0.60
C LYS A 223 -18.22 5.28 0.91
N ARG A 224 -17.02 4.70 0.85
CA ARG A 224 -15.76 5.45 1.02
C ARG A 224 -15.55 6.42 -0.13
N GLN A 225 -15.76 6.01 -1.38
CA GLN A 225 -15.69 6.91 -2.53
C GLN A 225 -16.76 8.01 -2.47
N LEU A 226 -17.99 7.68 -2.09
CA LEU A 226 -19.07 8.65 -1.95
C LEU A 226 -18.74 9.70 -0.90
N ARG A 227 -18.17 9.29 0.25
CA ARG A 227 -17.68 10.22 1.26
C ARG A 227 -16.65 11.19 0.68
N CYS A 228 -15.67 10.71 -0.09
CA CYS A 228 -14.70 11.58 -0.76
C CYS A 228 -15.40 12.60 -1.67
N ASN A 229 -16.30 12.14 -2.56
CA ASN A 229 -17.05 13.01 -3.47
C ASN A 229 -17.87 14.10 -2.73
N LEU A 230 -18.39 13.73 -1.56
CA LEU A 230 -19.20 14.57 -0.69
C LEU A 230 -18.36 15.64 0.02
N GLN A 231 -17.15 15.30 0.49
CA GLN A 231 -16.26 16.19 1.24
C GLN A 231 -15.51 17.22 0.38
N VAL A 232 -15.55 17.09 -0.95
CA VAL A 232 -14.91 18.05 -1.86
C VAL A 232 -15.55 19.43 -1.72
N ASN A 233 -14.73 20.44 -1.46
CA ASN A 233 -15.13 21.83 -1.59
C ASN A 233 -15.22 22.23 -3.07
N THR A 234 -16.41 22.60 -3.54
CA THR A 234 -16.67 22.96 -4.94
C THR A 234 -15.82 24.13 -5.42
N ALA A 235 -15.66 25.17 -4.60
CA ALA A 235 -14.92 26.36 -4.97
C ALA A 235 -13.45 26.04 -5.21
N ALA A 236 -12.82 25.34 -4.26
CA ALA A 236 -11.44 24.87 -4.38
C ALA A 236 -11.26 23.95 -5.58
N TRP A 237 -12.17 22.99 -5.78
CA TRP A 237 -12.13 22.07 -6.92
C TRP A 237 -12.15 22.82 -8.25
N LEU A 238 -13.04 23.80 -8.43
CA LEU A 238 -13.12 24.60 -9.65
C LEU A 238 -11.84 25.41 -9.88
N ARG A 239 -11.32 26.07 -8.84
CA ARG A 239 -10.11 26.88 -8.91
C ARG A 239 -8.87 26.04 -9.25
N THR A 240 -8.71 24.88 -8.60
CA THR A 240 -7.62 23.94 -8.91
C THR A 240 -7.75 23.35 -10.31
N ALA A 241 -8.97 22.94 -10.71
CA ALA A 241 -9.21 22.39 -12.05
C ALA A 241 -8.93 23.41 -13.16
N TYR A 242 -9.23 24.69 -12.90
CA TYR A 242 -8.90 25.79 -13.79
C TYR A 242 -7.39 26.00 -13.95
N GLY A 243 -6.66 26.04 -12.83
CA GLY A 243 -5.20 26.22 -12.81
C GLY A 243 -4.39 24.96 -13.19
N PHE A 244 -5.06 23.82 -13.39
CA PHE A 244 -4.40 22.56 -13.70
C PHE A 244 -3.78 22.61 -15.11
N VAL A 245 -2.50 22.29 -15.23
CA VAL A 245 -1.81 22.09 -16.52
C VAL A 245 -1.13 20.73 -16.48
N PRO A 246 -1.34 19.85 -17.48
CA PRO A 246 -0.64 18.56 -17.54
C PRO A 246 0.87 18.78 -17.66
N ALA A 247 1.66 17.78 -17.24
CA ALA A 247 3.10 17.83 -17.46
C ALA A 247 3.39 17.72 -18.97
N SER A 248 4.27 18.59 -19.47
CA SER A 248 4.70 18.57 -20.87
C SER A 248 5.55 17.33 -21.16
N GLU A 249 5.68 16.98 -22.43
CA GLU A 249 6.58 15.91 -22.86
C GLU A 249 8.02 16.13 -22.37
N ASP A 250 8.51 17.37 -22.41
CA ASP A 250 9.84 17.73 -21.90
C ASP A 250 9.96 17.53 -20.39
N GLU A 251 8.91 17.86 -19.61
CA GLU A 251 8.90 17.61 -18.16
C GLU A 251 8.89 16.12 -17.83
N TRP A 252 8.19 15.30 -18.62
CA TRP A 252 8.27 13.83 -18.48
C TRP A 252 9.66 13.31 -18.80
N LYS A 253 10.25 13.75 -19.93
CA LYS A 253 11.60 13.34 -20.37
C LYS A 253 12.71 13.83 -19.43
N ALA A 254 12.46 14.88 -18.64
CA ALA A 254 13.39 15.38 -17.63
C ALA A 254 13.43 14.52 -16.35
N ILE A 255 12.54 13.53 -16.20
CA ILE A 255 12.62 12.59 -15.08
C ILE A 255 13.79 11.64 -15.31
N HIS A 256 14.73 11.61 -14.37
CA HIS A 256 15.89 10.71 -14.41
C HIS A 256 15.84 9.61 -13.34
N CYS A 257 15.04 9.80 -12.28
CA CYS A 257 14.85 8.78 -11.25
C CYS A 257 13.86 7.69 -11.69
N PRO A 258 13.95 6.47 -11.14
CA PRO A 258 12.99 5.38 -11.41
C PRO A 258 11.52 5.85 -11.36
N LEU A 259 10.75 5.47 -12.39
CA LEU A 259 9.35 5.85 -12.56
C LEU A 259 8.46 4.60 -12.65
N TYR A 260 7.41 4.56 -11.83
CA TYR A 260 6.38 3.52 -11.90
C TYR A 260 5.01 4.11 -12.26
N LEU A 261 4.45 3.61 -13.36
CA LEU A 261 3.15 4.03 -13.88
C LEU A 261 2.09 2.95 -13.56
N LEU A 262 1.19 3.25 -12.63
CA LEU A 262 0.14 2.31 -12.23
C LEU A 262 -1.21 2.76 -12.79
N GLY A 263 -1.75 1.99 -13.75
CA GLY A 263 -3.05 2.22 -14.38
C GLY A 263 -4.13 1.29 -13.86
N ALA A 264 -5.39 1.59 -14.21
CA ALA A 264 -6.55 0.79 -13.85
C ALA A 264 -7.33 0.42 -15.11
N GLU A 265 -7.63 -0.86 -15.31
CA GLU A 265 -8.19 -1.38 -16.56
C GLU A 265 -9.51 -0.70 -16.95
N LYS A 266 -10.36 -0.41 -15.97
CA LYS A 266 -11.71 0.16 -16.17
C LYS A 266 -11.77 1.63 -15.74
N ASP A 267 -10.63 2.33 -15.84
CA ASP A 267 -10.56 3.76 -15.56
C ASP A 267 -11.26 4.58 -16.65
N GLU A 268 -12.43 5.15 -16.35
CA GLU A 268 -13.14 6.07 -17.25
C GLU A 268 -12.62 7.52 -17.15
N VAL A 269 -11.81 7.84 -16.14
CA VAL A 269 -11.31 9.20 -15.87
C VAL A 269 -9.97 9.42 -16.54
N THR A 270 -9.05 8.46 -16.39
CA THR A 270 -7.74 8.43 -17.05
C THR A 270 -7.49 7.06 -17.67
N PRO A 271 -8.15 6.73 -18.81
CA PRO A 271 -7.99 5.44 -19.46
C PRO A 271 -6.52 5.07 -19.71
N PRO A 272 -6.04 3.88 -19.29
CA PRO A 272 -4.63 3.54 -19.34
C PRO A 272 -4.08 3.40 -20.76
N ASP A 273 -4.91 2.93 -21.70
CA ASP A 273 -4.60 2.85 -23.13
C ASP A 273 -4.25 4.21 -23.74
N LYS A 274 -4.83 5.29 -23.22
CA LYS A 274 -4.54 6.66 -23.61
C LYS A 274 -3.39 7.27 -22.79
N HIS A 275 -3.46 7.16 -21.47
CA HIS A 275 -2.58 7.93 -20.59
C HIS A 275 -1.27 7.22 -20.26
N ILE A 276 -1.29 5.93 -19.92
CA ILE A 276 -0.07 5.15 -19.65
C ILE A 276 0.72 5.00 -20.95
N SER A 277 0.05 4.66 -22.06
CA SER A 277 0.69 4.55 -23.38
C SER A 277 1.36 5.86 -23.82
N ALA A 278 0.73 7.01 -23.55
CA ALA A 278 1.31 8.32 -23.88
C ALA A 278 2.54 8.63 -23.01
N ALA A 279 2.51 8.35 -21.71
CA ALA A 279 3.72 8.51 -20.89
C ALA A 279 4.85 7.60 -21.39
N LEU A 280 4.55 6.33 -21.68
CA LEU A 280 5.54 5.37 -22.18
C LEU A 280 6.12 5.80 -23.55
N SER A 281 5.31 6.38 -24.43
CA SER A 281 5.80 6.83 -25.75
C SER A 281 6.80 7.98 -25.65
N TYR A 282 6.71 8.83 -24.63
CA TYR A 282 7.69 9.89 -24.36
C TYR A 282 9.08 9.31 -24.02
N PHE A 283 9.13 8.13 -23.40
CA PHE A 283 10.37 7.43 -23.05
C PHE A 283 10.84 6.42 -24.12
N ALA A 284 9.97 6.01 -25.04
CA ALA A 284 10.32 5.04 -26.09
C ALA A 284 11.32 5.58 -27.14
N SER A 285 11.40 6.90 -27.28
CA SER A 285 12.33 7.59 -28.21
C SER A 285 13.67 7.95 -27.57
N THR A 286 13.83 7.75 -26.26
CA THR A 286 15.03 8.11 -25.49
C THR A 286 15.92 6.87 -25.32
N SER A 287 16.76 6.60 -26.33
CA SER A 287 17.84 5.61 -26.22
C SER A 287 19.14 6.29 -25.77
N GLY A 288 19.60 6.00 -24.55
CA GLY A 288 20.84 6.55 -23.94
C GLY A 288 20.65 7.02 -22.49
N ASP A 289 21.67 7.72 -21.93
CA ASP A 289 21.79 8.23 -20.55
C ASP A 289 20.64 9.17 -20.04
N THR A 290 19.59 9.36 -20.83
CA THR A 290 18.46 10.28 -20.55
C THR A 290 17.15 9.59 -20.22
N CYS A 291 17.05 8.26 -20.35
CA CYS A 291 15.91 7.49 -19.86
C CYS A 291 16.05 7.29 -18.33
N PRO A 292 14.98 7.42 -17.52
CA PRO A 292 15.07 7.06 -16.11
C PRO A 292 15.58 5.63 -15.95
N ASP A 293 16.44 5.37 -14.96
CA ASP A 293 17.13 4.08 -14.73
C ASP A 293 16.20 2.85 -14.79
N ALA A 294 14.89 3.02 -14.56
CA ALA A 294 13.83 2.09 -14.93
C ALA A 294 12.47 2.80 -15.03
N VAL A 295 11.81 2.71 -16.19
CA VAL A 295 10.36 2.98 -16.32
C VAL A 295 9.62 1.64 -16.30
N GLU A 296 8.82 1.39 -15.27
CA GLU A 296 7.92 0.23 -15.19
C GLU A 296 6.46 0.70 -15.29
N SER A 297 5.58 -0.16 -15.80
CA SER A 297 4.14 0.10 -15.78
C SER A 297 3.34 -1.16 -15.48
N THR A 298 2.17 -0.99 -14.87
CA THR A 298 1.23 -2.08 -14.61
C THR A 298 -0.19 -1.55 -14.71
N VAL A 299 -1.07 -2.29 -15.38
CA VAL A 299 -2.51 -2.00 -15.40
C VAL A 299 -3.21 -3.04 -14.54
N VAL A 300 -3.84 -2.60 -13.46
CA VAL A 300 -4.54 -3.50 -12.52
C VAL A 300 -5.91 -3.86 -13.09
N PRO A 301 -6.26 -5.16 -13.21
CA PRO A 301 -7.53 -5.60 -13.77
C PRO A 301 -8.70 -5.34 -12.82
N ASP A 302 -9.89 -5.20 -13.40
CA ASP A 302 -11.18 -5.09 -12.68
C ASP A 302 -11.29 -3.97 -11.65
N VAL A 303 -10.59 -2.85 -11.87
CA VAL A 303 -10.64 -1.66 -11.00
C VAL A 303 -10.77 -0.37 -11.81
N GLY A 304 -11.38 0.64 -11.20
CA GLY A 304 -11.52 1.99 -11.75
C GLY A 304 -10.46 2.94 -11.21
N HIS A 305 -10.70 4.25 -11.37
CA HIS A 305 -9.74 5.31 -11.02
C HIS A 305 -9.26 5.30 -9.55
N SER A 306 -10.05 4.71 -8.65
CA SER A 306 -9.79 4.68 -7.21
C SER A 306 -9.15 3.38 -6.75
N ILE A 307 -8.12 2.91 -7.48
CA ILE A 307 -7.48 1.61 -7.23
C ILE A 307 -7.01 1.40 -5.79
N MET A 308 -6.58 2.47 -5.12
CA MET A 308 -6.10 2.44 -3.72
C MET A 308 -7.21 2.14 -2.72
N ILE A 309 -8.46 2.35 -3.11
CA ILE A 309 -9.66 2.06 -2.32
C ILE A 309 -10.21 0.68 -2.70
N GLU A 310 -10.15 0.30 -3.99
CA GLU A 310 -10.70 -0.97 -4.49
C GLU A 310 -9.81 -2.18 -4.18
N LYS A 311 -8.50 -2.09 -4.43
CA LYS A 311 -7.53 -3.19 -4.25
C LYS A 311 -6.27 -2.71 -3.49
N PRO A 312 -6.41 -2.22 -2.24
CA PRO A 312 -5.30 -1.61 -1.51
C PRO A 312 -4.10 -2.54 -1.31
N GLN A 313 -4.31 -3.84 -1.11
CA GLN A 313 -3.23 -4.81 -0.87
C GLN A 313 -2.36 -5.00 -2.11
N ILE A 314 -2.99 -5.11 -3.29
CA ILE A 314 -2.29 -5.18 -4.57
C ILE A 314 -1.48 -3.91 -4.81
N VAL A 315 -2.08 -2.74 -4.60
CA VAL A 315 -1.38 -1.46 -4.76
C VAL A 315 -0.19 -1.35 -3.80
N CYS A 316 -0.34 -1.74 -2.53
CA CYS A 316 0.77 -1.75 -1.57
C CYS A 316 1.89 -2.71 -1.98
N GLY A 317 1.55 -3.92 -2.44
CA GLY A 317 2.51 -4.92 -2.90
C GLY A 317 3.29 -4.47 -4.12
N LEU A 318 2.60 -4.01 -5.17
CA LEU A 318 3.22 -3.52 -6.40
C LEU A 318 4.15 -2.33 -6.15
N ILE A 319 3.67 -1.33 -5.40
CA ILE A 319 4.49 -0.15 -5.05
C ILE A 319 5.68 -0.57 -4.18
N GLY A 320 5.46 -1.42 -3.18
CA GLY A 320 6.49 -1.92 -2.26
C GLY A 320 7.61 -2.69 -2.97
N ASP A 321 7.24 -3.53 -3.93
CA ASP A 321 8.17 -4.27 -4.77
C ASP A 321 9.01 -3.33 -5.66
N PHE A 322 8.35 -2.38 -6.35
CA PHE A 322 9.03 -1.39 -7.17
C PHE A 322 10.04 -0.55 -6.36
N VAL A 323 9.63 0.04 -5.22
CA VAL A 323 10.52 0.87 -4.41
C VAL A 323 11.70 0.07 -3.85
N THR A 324 11.48 -1.20 -3.51
CA THR A 324 12.56 -2.08 -3.00
C THR A 324 13.57 -2.43 -4.11
N ARG A 325 13.09 -2.77 -5.30
CA ARG A 325 13.94 -3.24 -6.40
C ARG A 325 14.64 -2.12 -7.15
N LYS A 326 13.95 -1.00 -7.39
CA LYS A 326 14.37 0.04 -8.33
C LYS A 326 14.79 1.34 -7.68
N VAL A 327 14.26 1.67 -6.50
CA VAL A 327 14.53 2.96 -5.83
C VAL A 327 15.60 2.82 -4.76
N ASP A 328 15.30 2.07 -3.69
CA ASP A 328 16.23 1.85 -2.60
C ASP A 328 15.85 0.59 -1.82
N GLN A 329 16.71 -0.43 -1.82
CA GLN A 329 16.51 -1.68 -1.09
C GLN A 329 16.25 -1.48 0.42
N LYS A 330 16.70 -0.35 0.99
CA LYS A 330 16.45 -0.02 2.40
C LYS A 330 14.97 0.28 2.66
N LEU A 331 14.19 0.64 1.64
CA LEU A 331 12.73 0.77 1.69
C LEU A 331 12.02 -0.60 1.68
N SER A 332 12.61 -1.59 2.33
CA SER A 332 12.05 -2.91 2.56
C SER A 332 12.09 -3.22 4.06
N LEU A 333 10.92 -3.50 4.64
CA LEU A 333 10.85 -3.97 6.03
C LEU A 333 11.75 -5.18 6.24
N ALA A 334 11.80 -6.07 5.26
CA ALA A 334 12.60 -7.27 5.33
C ALA A 334 14.10 -6.98 5.34
N TRP A 335 14.58 -6.07 4.47
CA TRP A 335 15.96 -5.60 4.47
C TRP A 335 16.33 -4.96 5.81
N GLN A 336 15.51 -4.03 6.31
CA GLN A 336 15.79 -3.32 7.58
C GLN A 336 15.83 -4.27 8.77
N LEU A 337 14.88 -5.21 8.82
CA LEU A 337 14.91 -6.25 9.80
C LEU A 337 16.19 -7.09 9.65
N GLY A 338 16.61 -7.44 8.43
CA GLY A 338 17.87 -8.12 8.15
C GLY A 338 19.08 -7.36 8.71
N PHE A 339 19.21 -6.08 8.36
CA PHE A 339 20.26 -5.17 8.80
C PHE A 339 20.32 -5.01 10.33
N LEU A 340 19.17 -4.81 10.98
CA LEU A 340 19.11 -4.71 12.44
C LEU A 340 19.45 -6.04 13.13
N ALA A 341 19.24 -7.17 12.45
CA ALA A 341 19.62 -8.48 12.97
C ALA A 341 21.10 -8.82 12.73
N SER A 342 21.76 -8.22 11.72
CA SER A 342 23.21 -8.39 11.53
C SER A 342 24.03 -7.55 12.50
N LYS A 343 23.51 -6.38 12.93
CA LYS A 343 24.16 -5.53 13.95
C LYS A 343 24.04 -6.02 15.39
N LYS A 344 23.14 -6.97 15.67
CA LYS A 344 23.00 -7.57 17.01
C LYS A 344 23.82 -8.85 17.06
N ASP A 345 24.73 -8.92 18.01
CA ASP A 345 25.59 -10.06 18.26
C ASP A 345 24.75 -11.35 18.30
N LYS A 346 25.03 -12.24 17.35
CA LYS A 346 24.21 -13.40 17.00
C LYS A 346 24.52 -14.56 17.93
N TRP A 347 24.17 -14.46 19.21
CA TRP A 347 23.94 -15.68 20.01
C TRP A 347 23.05 -15.57 21.26
N SER A 348 22.39 -14.45 21.56
CA SER A 348 21.22 -14.56 22.46
C SER A 348 19.99 -14.79 21.60
N LEU A 349 19.46 -16.02 21.67
CA LEU A 349 18.11 -16.35 21.20
C LEU A 349 17.20 -15.15 21.45
N LYS A 350 16.71 -14.53 20.37
CA LYS A 350 15.87 -13.33 20.42
C LYS A 350 14.78 -13.53 21.47
N ASN A 351 14.97 -12.90 22.62
CA ASN A 351 13.99 -12.81 23.69
C ASN A 351 13.44 -14.19 24.11
N GLU A 352 14.23 -14.99 24.85
CA GLU A 352 13.83 -16.30 25.38
C GLU A 352 12.47 -16.27 26.06
N SER A 353 12.17 -15.20 26.82
CA SER A 353 10.87 -14.96 27.43
C SER A 353 9.75 -14.96 26.40
N LYS A 354 9.93 -14.28 25.26
CA LYS A 354 8.98 -14.31 24.15
C LYS A 354 8.87 -15.69 23.53
N TRP A 355 9.98 -16.40 23.33
CA TRP A 355 9.95 -17.76 22.79
C TRP A 355 9.20 -18.73 23.72
N LYS A 356 9.36 -18.62 25.03
CA LYS A 356 8.65 -19.43 26.04
C LYS A 356 7.14 -19.19 25.98
N LEU A 357 6.71 -17.94 25.83
CA LEU A 357 5.29 -17.56 25.69
C LEU A 357 4.63 -18.01 24.38
N VAL A 358 5.41 -18.30 23.34
CA VAL A 358 4.86 -18.78 22.05
C VAL A 358 4.49 -20.25 22.17
N GLN A 359 3.29 -20.61 21.69
CA GLN A 359 2.83 -22.00 21.68
C GLN A 359 3.83 -22.94 20.95
N PRO A 360 4.21 -24.08 21.55
CA PRO A 360 5.12 -25.07 20.98
C PRO A 360 4.79 -25.48 19.54
N ALA A 361 3.60 -26.05 19.33
CA ALA A 361 3.05 -26.42 18.04
C ALA A 361 1.64 -25.85 17.88
N SER A 362 1.20 -25.68 16.64
CA SER A 362 -0.21 -25.43 16.33
C SER A 362 -1.02 -26.71 16.41
N ASP A 363 -2.34 -26.55 16.41
CA ASP A 363 -3.23 -27.60 15.95
C ASP A 363 -2.91 -28.00 14.50
N ARG A 364 -3.39 -29.17 14.08
CA ARG A 364 -3.28 -29.57 12.67
C ARG A 364 -4.08 -28.56 11.86
N ILE A 365 -3.43 -27.95 10.87
CA ILE A 365 -4.07 -26.94 10.04
C ILE A 365 -5.11 -27.64 9.17
N GLU A 366 -6.35 -27.17 9.29
CA GLU A 366 -7.54 -27.81 8.71
C GLU A 366 -7.38 -28.08 7.20
N SER A 367 -7.73 -29.29 6.76
CA SER A 367 -7.59 -29.75 5.37
C SER A 367 -6.16 -29.74 4.82
N SER A 368 -5.14 -29.76 5.69
CA SER A 368 -3.74 -29.81 5.28
C SER A 368 -2.94 -30.86 6.06
N PRO A 369 -1.76 -31.28 5.56
CA PRO A 369 -0.87 -32.20 6.27
C PRO A 369 0.05 -31.48 7.27
N PHE A 370 -0.22 -30.23 7.65
CA PHE A 370 0.76 -29.41 8.37
C PHE A 370 0.43 -29.14 9.83
N ARG A 371 1.51 -29.03 10.62
CA ARG A 371 1.56 -28.28 11.89
C ARG A 371 2.66 -27.23 11.81
N ALA A 372 2.38 -26.02 12.27
CA ALA A 372 3.39 -24.98 12.40
C ALA A 372 3.94 -24.98 13.83
N ILE A 373 5.26 -25.15 13.97
CA ILE A 373 5.92 -25.20 15.30
C ILE A 373 6.90 -24.04 15.47
N LYS A 374 7.21 -23.68 16.73
CA LYS A 374 8.40 -22.85 17.02
C LYS A 374 9.66 -23.71 16.96
N THR A 375 10.83 -23.10 16.78
CA THR A 375 12.10 -23.86 16.81
C THR A 375 12.24 -24.58 18.16
N LEU A 376 12.67 -25.84 18.14
CA LEU A 376 12.93 -26.63 19.35
C LEU A 376 14.22 -26.18 20.02
N ARG A 377 14.49 -26.65 21.24
CA ARG A 377 15.80 -26.53 21.91
C ARG A 377 16.16 -27.87 22.55
N GLN A 378 17.43 -28.27 22.49
CA GLN A 378 17.86 -29.57 23.02
C GLN A 378 17.49 -29.75 24.51
N ASP A 379 17.76 -28.72 25.30
CA ASP A 379 17.68 -28.78 26.77
C ASP A 379 16.42 -28.11 27.34
N ASP A 380 15.46 -27.70 26.49
CA ASP A 380 14.21 -27.10 26.99
C ASP A 380 13.30 -28.19 27.57
N PRO A 381 12.74 -28.01 28.77
CA PRO A 381 11.96 -29.07 29.43
C PRO A 381 10.63 -29.40 28.73
N VAL A 382 10.12 -28.51 27.87
CA VAL A 382 8.78 -28.63 27.26
C VAL A 382 8.85 -28.85 25.74
N HIS A 383 9.74 -28.13 25.04
CA HIS A 383 9.80 -28.09 23.59
C HIS A 383 11.19 -28.50 23.06
N ASN A 384 11.51 -29.77 23.31
CA ASN A 384 12.70 -30.49 22.83
C ASN A 384 12.29 -31.66 21.90
N PRO A 385 13.25 -32.27 21.17
CA PRO A 385 12.95 -33.35 20.23
C PRO A 385 12.17 -34.53 20.83
N THR A 386 12.55 -35.00 22.02
CA THR A 386 11.92 -36.14 22.70
C THR A 386 10.49 -35.82 23.15
N ALA A 387 10.28 -34.64 23.72
CA ALA A 387 8.96 -34.18 24.13
C ALA A 387 8.04 -33.99 22.92
N LEU A 388 8.56 -33.48 21.80
CA LEU A 388 7.79 -33.32 20.58
C LEU A 388 7.33 -34.67 20.01
N GLU A 389 8.22 -35.67 19.93
CA GLU A 389 7.85 -37.00 19.43
C GLU A 389 6.79 -37.69 20.28
N THR A 390 6.83 -37.46 21.59
CA THR A 390 5.91 -38.03 22.57
C THR A 390 4.54 -37.36 22.50
N ASN A 391 4.52 -36.03 22.43
CA ASN A 391 3.29 -35.24 22.45
C ASN A 391 2.54 -35.25 21.11
N TYR A 392 3.23 -35.56 20.00
CA TYR A 392 2.65 -35.53 18.66
C TYR A 392 2.94 -36.83 17.90
N PRO A 393 2.17 -37.90 18.17
CA PRO A 393 2.38 -39.21 17.55
C PRO A 393 2.07 -39.23 16.04
N ASP A 394 1.35 -38.22 15.53
CA ASP A 394 1.01 -38.03 14.12
C ASP A 394 2.14 -37.40 13.29
N LEU A 395 3.13 -36.77 13.93
CA LEU A 395 4.25 -36.12 13.21
C LEU A 395 5.21 -37.14 12.63
N SER A 396 5.41 -37.13 11.31
CA SER A 396 6.35 -38.02 10.63
C SER A 396 7.60 -37.29 10.13
N HIS A 397 7.48 -36.00 9.81
CA HIS A 397 8.57 -35.18 9.25
C HIS A 397 8.64 -33.80 9.92
N ILE A 398 9.84 -33.23 9.96
CA ILE A 398 10.09 -31.83 10.29
C ILE A 398 10.82 -31.16 9.13
N ILE A 399 10.32 -30.01 8.67
CA ILE A 399 11.00 -29.13 7.74
C ILE A 399 11.44 -27.86 8.49
N ASP A 400 12.74 -27.75 8.72
CA ASP A 400 13.38 -26.57 9.30
C ASP A 400 13.73 -25.58 8.20
N ILE A 401 12.94 -24.50 8.12
CA ILE A 401 13.12 -23.45 7.12
C ILE A 401 14.11 -22.35 7.55
N SER A 402 14.75 -22.49 8.72
CA SER A 402 15.72 -21.52 9.22
C SER A 402 17.07 -21.64 8.49
N ARG A 403 17.81 -20.53 8.38
CA ARG A 403 19.15 -20.51 7.75
C ARG A 403 20.26 -21.00 8.69
N GLU A 404 20.10 -20.73 9.98
CA GLU A 404 21.08 -21.05 11.02
C GLU A 404 20.99 -22.53 11.41
N THR A 405 22.05 -23.10 11.97
CA THR A 405 22.01 -24.44 12.56
C THR A 405 20.97 -24.49 13.68
N PRO A 406 20.10 -25.51 13.75
CA PRO A 406 19.11 -25.62 14.80
C PRO A 406 19.77 -25.73 16.19
N PRO A 407 19.16 -25.18 17.26
CA PRO A 407 19.67 -25.29 18.64
C PRO A 407 19.24 -26.62 19.32
N TYR A 408 19.05 -27.66 18.51
CA TYR A 408 18.73 -29.02 18.90
C TYR A 408 19.37 -29.96 17.90
N GLU A 409 19.66 -31.18 18.32
CA GLU A 409 20.33 -32.19 17.49
C GLU A 409 19.28 -33.02 16.75
N PRO A 410 19.10 -32.88 15.42
CA PRO A 410 18.06 -33.60 14.70
C PRO A 410 18.21 -35.12 14.76
N LEU A 411 19.42 -35.63 14.98
CA LEU A 411 19.68 -37.07 15.13
C LEU A 411 19.04 -37.67 16.39
N THR A 412 18.55 -36.85 17.32
CA THR A 412 17.87 -37.33 18.54
C THR A 412 16.43 -37.79 18.29
N PHE A 413 15.86 -37.48 17.13
CA PHE A 413 14.57 -38.02 16.71
C PHE A 413 14.69 -39.51 16.39
N LYS A 414 13.77 -40.32 16.92
CA LYS A 414 13.71 -41.77 16.65
C LYS A 414 12.79 -42.10 15.48
N ARG A 415 11.70 -41.33 15.33
CA ARG A 415 10.62 -41.56 14.37
C ARG A 415 10.50 -40.43 13.36
N ILE A 416 10.68 -39.18 13.79
CA ILE A 416 10.52 -38.00 12.95
C ILE A 416 11.74 -37.83 12.04
N ARG A 417 11.50 -37.71 10.74
CA ARG A 417 12.55 -37.40 9.75
C ARG A 417 12.77 -35.90 9.63
N TYR A 418 13.99 -35.45 9.85
CA TYR A 418 14.36 -34.03 9.75
C TYR A 418 14.84 -33.64 8.35
N HIS A 419 14.38 -32.48 7.87
CA HIS A 419 14.73 -31.90 6.57
C HIS A 419 15.12 -30.44 6.78
N LYS A 420 16.34 -30.07 6.34
CA LYS A 420 16.79 -28.67 6.34
C LYS A 420 16.42 -28.01 5.01
N PHE A 421 15.72 -26.88 5.06
CA PHE A 421 15.31 -26.09 3.90
C PHE A 421 15.66 -24.60 4.13
N PRO A 422 16.94 -24.21 4.06
CA PRO A 422 17.38 -22.92 4.58
C PRO A 422 16.86 -21.75 3.73
N THR A 423 16.10 -20.84 4.35
CA THR A 423 15.58 -19.63 3.68
C THR A 423 16.11 -18.34 4.29
N VAL A 424 16.10 -17.27 3.50
CA VAL A 424 16.47 -15.93 4.00
C VAL A 424 15.44 -15.45 5.01
N SER A 425 15.92 -14.94 6.14
CA SER A 425 15.02 -14.46 7.20
C SER A 425 14.37 -13.14 6.81
N LYS A 426 13.09 -12.99 7.18
CA LYS A 426 12.30 -11.74 7.15
C LYS A 426 11.79 -11.27 5.79
N ILE A 427 12.29 -11.82 4.68
CA ILE A 427 11.67 -11.67 3.35
C ILE A 427 10.64 -12.78 3.10
N PRO A 428 9.58 -12.53 2.30
CA PRO A 428 8.75 -13.58 1.71
C PRO A 428 9.61 -14.50 0.82
N PRO A 429 9.44 -15.83 0.88
CA PRO A 429 10.08 -16.77 -0.03
C PRO A 429 9.74 -16.50 -1.50
N THR A 430 10.71 -16.68 -2.41
CA THR A 430 10.49 -16.53 -3.86
C THR A 430 9.61 -17.65 -4.43
N GLU A 431 9.13 -17.51 -5.68
CA GLU A 431 8.36 -18.57 -6.34
C GLU A 431 9.17 -19.87 -6.47
N SER A 432 10.44 -19.77 -6.86
CA SER A 432 11.33 -20.93 -6.95
C SER A 432 11.55 -21.62 -5.59
N GLU A 433 11.69 -20.86 -4.50
CA GLU A 433 11.77 -21.43 -3.16
C GLU A 433 10.46 -22.14 -2.76
N VAL A 434 9.30 -21.58 -3.14
CA VAL A 434 7.99 -22.21 -2.91
C VAL A 434 7.86 -23.52 -3.67
N ASP A 435 8.26 -23.57 -4.94
CA ASP A 435 8.20 -24.80 -5.75
C ASP A 435 9.07 -25.91 -5.16
N GLN A 436 10.30 -25.56 -4.74
CA GLN A 436 11.21 -26.51 -4.09
C GLN A 436 10.64 -27.01 -2.75
N PHE A 437 10.01 -26.12 -1.97
CA PHE A 437 9.35 -26.50 -0.72
C PHE A 437 8.20 -27.47 -0.99
N ILE A 438 7.37 -27.21 -2.00
CA ILE A 438 6.25 -28.09 -2.40
C ILE A 438 6.77 -29.46 -2.81
N GLN A 439 7.84 -29.53 -3.62
CA GLN A 439 8.47 -30.79 -4.01
C GLN A 439 8.98 -31.58 -2.80
N LEU A 440 9.59 -30.90 -1.82
CA LEU A 440 10.03 -31.52 -0.58
C LEU A 440 8.86 -32.09 0.23
N VAL A 441 7.76 -31.33 0.33
CA VAL A 441 6.54 -31.79 1.02
C VAL A 441 5.97 -33.03 0.32
N ASP A 442 5.83 -33.00 -1.00
CA ASP A 442 5.29 -34.13 -1.78
C ASP A 442 6.17 -35.38 -1.60
N LYS A 443 7.50 -35.21 -1.55
CA LYS A 443 8.44 -36.31 -1.22
C LYS A 443 8.23 -36.87 0.19
N CYS A 444 7.94 -36.01 1.17
CA CYS A 444 7.67 -36.45 2.55
C CYS A 444 6.34 -37.24 2.62
N LEU A 445 5.30 -36.76 1.95
CA LEU A 445 3.99 -37.42 1.91
C LEU A 445 4.03 -38.74 1.13
N ALA A 446 4.83 -38.84 0.07
CA ALA A 446 5.04 -40.12 -0.62
C ALA A 446 5.66 -41.20 0.29
N GLN A 447 6.45 -40.80 1.29
CA GLN A 447 7.04 -41.71 2.27
C GLN A 447 6.10 -42.04 3.43
N THR A 448 5.26 -41.07 3.83
CA THR A 448 4.28 -41.22 4.92
C THR A 448 2.95 -40.54 4.53
N PRO A 449 2.08 -41.23 3.76
CA PRO A 449 0.86 -40.61 3.20
C PRO A 449 -0.09 -40.02 4.24
N ASP A 450 -0.25 -40.69 5.39
CA ASP A 450 -1.09 -40.24 6.50
C ASP A 450 -0.34 -39.39 7.54
N GLY A 451 0.95 -39.14 7.31
CA GLY A 451 1.83 -38.45 8.23
C GLY A 451 1.63 -36.94 8.24
N VAL A 452 1.83 -36.32 9.41
CA VAL A 452 1.79 -34.86 9.56
C VAL A 452 3.21 -34.30 9.50
N ILE A 453 3.36 -33.20 8.76
CA ILE A 453 4.64 -32.51 8.56
C ILE A 453 4.65 -31.26 9.45
N ALA A 454 5.61 -31.22 10.37
CA ALA A 454 5.89 -30.01 11.15
C ALA A 454 6.80 -29.07 10.35
N VAL A 455 6.42 -27.80 10.24
CA VAL A 455 7.23 -26.77 9.57
C VAL A 455 7.58 -25.69 10.58
N HIS A 456 8.85 -25.26 10.64
CA HIS A 456 9.23 -24.16 11.51
C HIS A 456 10.32 -23.26 10.97
N CYS A 457 10.19 -21.99 11.32
CA CYS A 457 11.30 -21.05 11.37
C CYS A 457 11.73 -20.88 12.83
N HIS A 458 11.80 -19.64 13.33
CA HIS A 458 12.10 -19.37 14.73
C HIS A 458 10.84 -19.46 15.63
N TYR A 459 9.78 -18.73 15.29
CA TYR A 459 8.52 -18.73 16.06
C TYR A 459 7.36 -19.44 15.35
N GLY A 460 7.54 -19.91 14.12
CA GLY A 460 6.49 -20.62 13.37
C GLY A 460 5.35 -19.75 12.82
N PHE A 461 5.54 -18.44 12.62
CA PHE A 461 4.46 -17.54 12.13
C PHE A 461 4.64 -17.16 10.65
N ASN A 462 5.54 -16.22 10.33
CA ASN A 462 5.55 -15.55 9.02
C ASN A 462 5.99 -16.46 7.86
N ARG A 463 7.28 -16.80 7.76
CA ARG A 463 7.77 -17.70 6.68
C ARG A 463 7.09 -19.07 6.70
N THR A 464 6.85 -19.59 7.90
CA THR A 464 6.15 -20.87 8.10
C THR A 464 4.75 -20.82 7.53
N GLY A 465 3.97 -19.79 7.89
CA GLY A 465 2.63 -19.59 7.35
C GLY A 465 2.64 -19.31 5.86
N PHE A 466 3.61 -18.55 5.35
CA PHE A 466 3.74 -18.27 3.92
C PHE A 466 3.88 -19.54 3.09
N PHE A 467 4.84 -20.41 3.42
CA PHE A 467 5.01 -21.69 2.71
C PHE A 467 3.78 -22.60 2.80
N ILE A 468 3.17 -22.70 4.00
CA ILE A 468 1.99 -23.53 4.20
C ILE A 468 0.81 -23.00 3.38
N VAL A 469 0.57 -21.69 3.38
CA VAL A 469 -0.49 -21.05 2.60
C VAL A 469 -0.25 -21.21 1.11
N CYS A 470 0.98 -21.02 0.62
CA CYS A 470 1.34 -21.32 -0.77
C CYS A 470 1.02 -22.78 -1.15
N TYR A 471 1.36 -23.75 -0.30
CA TYR A 471 1.02 -25.16 -0.54
C TYR A 471 -0.49 -25.38 -0.60
N MET A 472 -1.25 -24.81 0.34
CA MET A 472 -2.71 -24.93 0.39
C MET A 472 -3.38 -24.36 -0.87
N ILE A 473 -2.89 -23.24 -1.38
CA ILE A 473 -3.39 -22.63 -2.61
C ILE A 473 -3.00 -23.47 -3.83
N GLN A 474 -1.71 -23.76 -4.00
CA GLN A 474 -1.21 -24.38 -5.24
C GLN A 474 -1.56 -25.86 -5.37
N LYS A 475 -1.49 -26.64 -4.27
CA LYS A 475 -1.70 -28.09 -4.27
C LYS A 475 -3.10 -28.50 -3.82
N LEU A 476 -3.65 -27.83 -2.80
CA LEU A 476 -4.95 -28.18 -2.23
C LEU A 476 -6.11 -27.35 -2.83
N LYS A 477 -5.80 -26.37 -3.68
CA LYS A 477 -6.77 -25.50 -4.37
C LYS A 477 -7.71 -24.76 -3.41
N ILE A 478 -7.22 -24.44 -2.22
CA ILE A 478 -7.94 -23.65 -1.22
C ILE A 478 -7.68 -22.16 -1.52
N GLY A 479 -8.74 -21.34 -1.57
CA GLY A 479 -8.61 -19.91 -1.83
C GLY A 479 -7.71 -19.20 -0.81
N ILE A 480 -7.11 -18.07 -1.20
CA ILE A 480 -6.15 -17.32 -0.36
C ILE A 480 -6.73 -16.92 1.00
N LYS A 481 -7.96 -16.39 1.02
CA LYS A 481 -8.63 -15.94 2.24
C LYS A 481 -8.84 -17.12 3.21
N ASP A 482 -9.39 -18.22 2.70
CA ASP A 482 -9.64 -19.43 3.49
C ASP A 482 -8.33 -20.07 3.98
N SER A 483 -7.27 -20.06 3.16
CA SER A 483 -5.94 -20.53 3.56
C SER A 483 -5.33 -19.70 4.70
N LEU A 484 -5.43 -18.37 4.62
CA LEU A 484 -4.97 -17.46 5.68
C LEU A 484 -5.78 -17.65 6.97
N ASP A 485 -7.10 -17.79 6.87
CA ASP A 485 -8.01 -17.97 8.01
C ASP A 485 -7.76 -19.31 8.71
N ARG A 486 -7.61 -20.41 7.94
CA ARG A 486 -7.25 -21.74 8.48
C ARG A 486 -5.91 -21.72 9.21
N PHE A 487 -4.90 -21.04 8.64
CA PHE A 487 -3.60 -20.88 9.30
C PHE A 487 -3.72 -20.05 10.59
N ALA A 488 -4.44 -18.93 10.56
CA ALA A 488 -4.64 -18.06 11.71
C ALA A 488 -5.40 -18.76 12.85
N LYS A 489 -6.40 -19.59 12.52
CA LYS A 489 -7.15 -20.39 13.48
C LYS A 489 -6.28 -21.41 14.20
N ALA A 490 -5.44 -22.14 13.47
CA ALA A 490 -4.53 -23.13 14.07
C ALA A 490 -3.34 -22.50 14.81
N ARG A 491 -2.85 -21.34 14.34
CA ARG A 491 -1.70 -20.65 14.93
C ARG A 491 -1.97 -19.14 15.12
N PRO A 492 -2.77 -18.74 16.13
CA PRO A 492 -3.14 -17.35 16.35
C PRO A 492 -1.93 -16.41 16.54
N PRO A 493 -1.91 -15.22 15.92
CA PRO A 493 -2.93 -14.61 15.07
C PRO A 493 -2.78 -14.91 13.57
N GLY A 494 -1.96 -15.90 13.20
CA GLY A 494 -1.58 -16.20 11.81
C GLY A 494 -0.27 -15.51 11.39
N ILE A 495 -0.15 -15.19 10.10
CA ILE A 495 0.99 -14.44 9.55
C ILE A 495 0.96 -13.02 10.13
N LYS A 496 1.99 -12.67 10.91
CA LYS A 496 2.05 -11.42 11.70
C LYS A 496 2.50 -10.21 10.90
N HIS A 497 3.36 -10.41 9.90
CA HIS A 497 3.93 -9.31 9.13
C HIS A 497 3.13 -9.09 7.85
N ILE A 498 2.70 -7.83 7.65
CA ILE A 498 1.80 -7.45 6.55
C ILE A 498 2.39 -7.75 5.18
N HIS A 499 3.69 -7.49 4.97
CA HIS A 499 4.36 -7.72 3.69
C HIS A 499 4.40 -9.20 3.25
N PHE A 500 4.25 -10.15 4.17
CA PHE A 500 4.05 -11.56 3.79
C PHE A 500 2.64 -11.84 3.30
N ARG A 501 1.64 -11.17 3.87
CA ARG A 501 0.23 -11.30 3.44
C ARG A 501 0.04 -10.61 2.10
N ASP A 502 0.56 -9.40 1.95
CA ASP A 502 0.45 -8.61 0.72
C ASP A 502 1.07 -9.37 -0.45
N GLU A 503 2.26 -9.95 -0.27
CA GLU A 503 2.90 -10.79 -1.28
C GLU A 503 2.04 -12.00 -1.68
N LEU A 504 1.34 -12.65 -0.75
CA LEU A 504 0.43 -13.75 -1.09
C LEU A 504 -0.73 -13.25 -1.96
N TYR A 505 -1.31 -12.08 -1.65
CA TYR A 505 -2.36 -11.49 -2.47
C TYR A 505 -1.85 -11.11 -3.86
N VAL A 506 -0.65 -10.53 -3.96
CA VAL A 506 -0.02 -10.23 -5.26
C VAL A 506 0.16 -11.49 -6.10
N ARG A 507 0.51 -12.63 -5.50
CA ARG A 507 0.74 -13.87 -6.27
C ARG A 507 -0.52 -14.60 -6.71
N TYR A 508 -1.58 -14.53 -5.91
CA TYR A 508 -2.73 -15.45 -6.06
C TYR A 508 -4.08 -14.74 -6.19
N ASP A 509 -4.11 -13.41 -6.19
CA ASP A 509 -5.33 -12.58 -6.31
C ASP A 509 -5.14 -11.35 -7.23
N LEU A 510 -3.96 -11.20 -7.84
CA LEU A 510 -3.68 -10.26 -8.94
C LEU A 510 -4.14 -10.87 -10.26
#